data_AF-A0A357V8Y9-F1
#
_entry.id   AF-A0A357V8Y9-F1
#
_cell.length_a   1.000
_cell.length_b   1.000
_cell.length_c   1.000
_cell.angle_alpha   90.00
_cell.angle_beta   90.00
_cell.angle_gamma   90.00
#
_symmetry.space_group_name_H-M   'P 1'
#
loop_
_entity.id
_entity.type
_entity.pdbx_description
1 polymer ?
#
loop_
_entity_poly.entity_id
_entity_poly.type
_entity_poly.pdbx_seq_one_letter_code
_entity_poly.pdbx_strand_id
1 'polypeptide(L)'
;MGSLLDTAIDAPEVREYDVEAVNRKETRPPLYVPRKKIHPRRAHGFFRTFKWWVMAATLGIYYVTPWLRWDRGPGAPDQAVLVDIPGRRFYFFFIEIWPQEFYYIAGLLIMAGLGLFLVTSVVGRAWCGYACPQTVWTDLFIWVERLVEGDRGARIRLDKEPMSGAKATKRLAKYVIWLLIAMGTGGAWVFYFADAPTLLVDLVTGQAATDAYATVGVLTFTTFTLGGFMREQVCTYMCPWPRIQAAMMDEESLTVTYRTDRGEPRKPFEKNADWDTRGDCIDCKACVVVCPMGIDIRDGQQLECITCALCIDACDDVMGKIGRPRGLIDYDSIANDERRRAGKETKLRLFRPRTLFYFALWALIGLGMVYVLLTRSDLDINVIHDRNPLYTTLSDGSIRNGYTFKILNKAREQRTLTLHASGLPGIALKVVGSEDMGDSPDPYFTVKPDRLQSFRLLVTVPPGILKGDAADLRFVLKEINTGQTASYNSLFRGPQ
;
A
#
# COMPACT_ATOMS: atom_id res chain seq x y z
N MET A 1 -71.95 56.57 14.10
CA MET A 1 -71.86 56.16 12.68
C MET A 1 -70.40 55.81 12.41
N GLY A 2 -70.10 54.54 12.10
CA GLY A 2 -68.79 54.05 11.63
C GLY A 2 -67.69 53.92 12.70
N SER A 3 -67.47 52.74 13.27
CA SER A 3 -66.51 51.70 12.80
C SER A 3 -65.07 52.07 13.17
N LEU A 4 -64.58 51.76 14.39
CA LEU A 4 -63.99 50.48 14.81
C LEU A 4 -62.95 49.92 13.80
N LEU A 5 -61.74 49.67 14.34
CA LEU A 5 -60.66 48.80 13.86
C LEU A 5 -59.60 49.42 12.93
N ASP A 6 -58.78 50.33 13.47
CA ASP A 6 -57.35 50.41 13.14
C ASP A 6 -56.55 49.94 14.38
N THR A 7 -56.66 48.64 14.70
CA THR A 7 -55.64 47.98 15.51
C THR A 7 -54.40 47.83 14.64
N ALA A 8 -53.51 48.83 14.71
CA ALA A 8 -52.13 48.68 14.30
C ALA A 8 -51.56 47.47 15.04
N ILE A 9 -51.31 46.39 14.30
CA ILE A 9 -50.52 45.28 14.78
C ILE A 9 -49.11 45.85 14.94
N ASP A 10 -48.72 46.14 16.18
CA ASP A 10 -47.34 46.47 16.52
C ASP A 10 -46.46 45.37 15.93
N ALA A 11 -45.70 45.73 14.88
CA ALA A 11 -44.68 44.85 14.37
C ALA A 11 -43.77 44.53 15.56
N PRO A 12 -43.54 43.25 15.90
CA PRO A 12 -42.76 42.90 17.08
C PRO A 12 -41.41 43.61 16.99
N GLU A 13 -41.04 44.32 18.06
CA GLU A 13 -39.78 45.06 18.19
C GLU A 13 -38.63 44.20 17.64
N VAL A 14 -38.19 44.52 16.44
CA VAL A 14 -37.05 43.83 15.83
C VAL A 14 -35.83 44.30 16.60
N ARG A 15 -35.38 43.48 17.55
CA ARG A 15 -34.13 43.72 18.28
C ARG A 15 -32.99 43.72 17.28
N GLU A 16 -32.49 44.91 16.96
CA GLU A 16 -31.22 45.05 16.26
C GLU A 16 -30.10 44.62 17.20
N TYR A 17 -29.35 43.61 16.77
CA TYR A 17 -28.16 43.16 17.49
C TYR A 17 -26.96 43.90 16.91
N ASP A 18 -26.33 44.75 17.72
CA ASP A 18 -25.06 45.40 17.38
C ASP A 18 -23.92 44.36 17.46
N VAL A 19 -23.81 43.56 16.40
CA VAL A 19 -22.76 42.54 16.24
C VAL A 19 -22.02 42.77 14.94
N GLU A 20 -20.70 42.90 15.01
CA GLU A 20 -19.88 42.99 13.83
C GLU A 20 -19.65 41.58 13.24
N ALA A 21 -20.04 41.39 11.98
CA ALA A 21 -19.68 40.17 11.25
C ALA A 21 -18.15 40.07 11.12
N VAL A 22 -17.53 39.14 11.84
CA VAL A 22 -16.07 38.92 11.86
C VAL A 22 -15.48 38.38 10.55
N ASN A 23 -16.33 38.10 9.54
CA ASN A 23 -15.93 37.55 8.24
C ASN A 23 -16.74 38.16 7.09
N ARG A 24 -16.78 39.50 7.05
CA ARG A 24 -17.45 40.25 5.97
C ARG A 24 -16.78 39.98 4.62
N LYS A 25 -17.58 39.97 3.55
CA LYS A 25 -17.10 39.76 2.19
C LYS A 25 -16.02 40.79 1.80
N GLU A 26 -16.14 42.02 2.29
CA GLU A 26 -15.21 43.12 1.97
C GLU A 26 -13.86 43.00 2.70
N THR A 27 -13.81 42.37 3.87
CA THR A 27 -12.60 42.23 4.70
C THR A 27 -12.01 40.83 4.68
N ARG A 28 -12.71 39.86 4.06
CA ARG A 28 -12.24 38.49 3.95
C ARG A 28 -10.99 38.43 3.06
N PRO A 29 -9.82 38.05 3.61
CA PRO A 29 -8.65 37.82 2.78
C PRO A 29 -8.98 36.74 1.74
N PRO A 30 -8.43 36.84 0.52
CA PRO A 30 -8.67 35.83 -0.51
C PRO A 30 -8.31 34.46 0.05
N LEU A 31 -9.31 33.57 0.16
CA LEU A 31 -9.14 32.22 0.72
C LEU A 31 -8.16 31.36 -0.07
N TYR A 32 -7.87 31.76 -1.31
CA TYR A 32 -7.02 31.03 -2.23
C TYR A 32 -6.03 31.98 -2.91
N VAL A 33 -4.74 31.68 -2.72
CA VAL A 33 -3.65 32.33 -3.47
C VAL A 33 -3.37 31.49 -4.72
N PRO A 34 -3.39 32.06 -5.94
CA PRO A 34 -3.04 31.34 -7.14
C PRO A 34 -1.65 30.70 -7.01
N ARG A 35 -1.56 29.40 -7.34
CA ARG A 35 -0.32 28.64 -7.27
C ARG A 35 0.80 29.33 -8.05
N LYS A 36 1.92 29.56 -7.38
CA LYS A 36 3.19 29.92 -8.03
C LYS A 36 3.93 28.65 -8.42
N LYS A 37 4.13 28.45 -9.72
CA LYS A 37 4.82 27.26 -10.24
C LYS A 37 6.27 27.22 -9.75
N ILE A 38 6.66 26.08 -9.17
CA ILE A 38 8.01 25.86 -8.65
C ILE A 38 8.88 25.25 -9.76
N HIS A 39 10.09 25.78 -9.90
CA HIS A 39 11.12 25.26 -10.81
C HIS A 39 12.35 24.83 -10.01
N PRO A 40 12.40 23.58 -9.52
CA PRO A 40 13.53 23.11 -8.73
C PRO A 40 14.81 23.05 -9.58
N ARG A 41 15.91 23.58 -9.05
CA ARG A 41 17.25 23.39 -9.63
C ARG A 41 17.71 21.94 -9.39
N ARG A 42 18.60 21.43 -10.24
CA ARG A 42 19.26 20.14 -10.01
C ARG A 42 20.17 20.23 -8.79
N ALA A 43 20.00 19.30 -7.85
CA ALA A 43 20.96 19.05 -6.77
C ALA A 43 22.06 18.10 -7.26
N HIS A 44 23.24 18.16 -6.63
CA HIS A 44 24.34 17.22 -6.83
C HIS A 44 24.87 16.81 -5.45
N GLY A 45 25.00 15.52 -5.19
CA GLY A 45 25.45 15.02 -3.90
C GLY A 45 24.96 13.59 -3.62
N PHE A 46 25.11 13.20 -2.35
CA PHE A 46 24.79 11.86 -1.89
C PHE A 46 23.28 11.61 -1.94
N PHE A 47 22.46 12.52 -1.42
CA PHE A 47 21.02 12.31 -1.31
C PHE A 47 20.32 12.30 -2.66
N ARG A 48 20.79 13.12 -3.61
CA ARG A 48 20.31 13.07 -5.00
C ARG A 48 20.62 11.73 -5.65
N THR A 49 21.83 11.21 -5.46
CA THR A 49 22.24 9.91 -5.98
C THR A 49 21.42 8.79 -5.35
N PHE A 50 21.22 8.84 -4.03
CA PHE A 50 20.35 7.91 -3.32
C PHE A 50 18.90 7.94 -3.84
N LYS A 51 18.33 9.13 -4.07
CA LYS A 51 16.99 9.25 -4.71
C LYS A 51 16.94 8.60 -6.10
N TRP A 52 18.01 8.71 -6.90
CA TRP A 52 18.06 8.04 -8.20
C TRP A 52 18.00 6.53 -8.06
N TRP A 53 18.75 5.96 -7.11
CA TRP A 53 18.71 4.53 -6.82
C TRP A 53 17.33 4.08 -6.35
N VAL A 54 16.72 4.80 -5.39
CA VAL A 54 15.37 4.45 -4.91
C VAL A 54 14.35 4.52 -6.04
N MET A 55 14.36 5.60 -6.83
CA MET A 55 13.44 5.73 -7.97
C MET A 55 13.64 4.62 -9.01
N ALA A 56 14.89 4.31 -9.36
CA ALA A 56 15.21 3.22 -10.29
C ALA A 56 14.75 1.87 -9.75
N ALA A 57 14.95 1.59 -8.46
CA ALA A 57 14.51 0.37 -7.82
C ALA A 57 12.97 0.26 -7.77
N THR A 58 12.27 1.31 -7.32
CA THR A 58 10.80 1.28 -7.21
C THR A 58 10.12 1.18 -8.57
N LEU A 59 10.59 1.95 -9.56
CA LEU A 59 10.05 1.86 -10.93
C LEU A 59 10.46 0.56 -11.61
N GLY A 60 11.69 0.09 -11.39
CA GLY A 60 12.17 -1.19 -11.89
C GLY A 60 11.31 -2.35 -11.38
N ILE A 61 11.09 -2.44 -10.07
CA ILE A 61 10.18 -3.44 -9.48
C ILE A 61 8.79 -3.30 -10.10
N TYR A 62 8.25 -2.08 -10.14
CA TYR A 62 6.90 -1.85 -10.63
C TYR A 62 6.71 -2.27 -12.10
N TYR A 63 7.65 -1.90 -12.98
CA TYR A 63 7.56 -2.16 -14.42
C TYR A 63 8.02 -3.55 -14.84
N VAL A 64 9.00 -4.14 -14.17
CA VAL A 64 9.65 -5.38 -14.61
C VAL A 64 9.00 -6.62 -14.00
N THR A 65 8.53 -6.56 -12.76
CA THR A 65 7.97 -7.73 -12.05
C THR A 65 6.89 -8.49 -12.83
N PRO A 66 5.90 -7.86 -13.50
CA PRO A 66 4.88 -8.63 -14.22
C PRO A 66 5.42 -9.34 -15.47
N TRP A 67 6.61 -8.97 -15.95
CA TRP A 67 7.25 -9.63 -17.10
C TRP A 67 8.13 -10.82 -16.71
N LEU A 68 8.44 -10.96 -15.42
CA LEU A 68 9.27 -12.06 -14.94
C LEU A 68 8.52 -13.38 -15.11
N ARG A 69 9.09 -14.29 -15.91
CA ARG A 69 8.56 -15.65 -16.07
C ARG A 69 9.08 -16.55 -14.97
N TRP A 70 8.21 -17.40 -14.44
CA TRP A 70 8.46 -18.27 -13.31
C TRP A 70 7.70 -19.57 -13.49
N ASP A 71 8.42 -20.62 -13.89
CA ASP A 71 7.83 -21.92 -14.13
C ASP A 71 7.39 -22.58 -12.81
N ARG A 72 6.13 -22.98 -12.77
CA ARG A 72 5.46 -23.66 -11.65
C ARG A 72 4.96 -25.05 -12.07
N GLY A 73 5.35 -25.54 -13.23
CA GLY A 73 4.86 -26.79 -13.78
C GLY A 73 3.52 -26.65 -14.50
N PRO A 74 2.99 -27.76 -15.02
CA PRO A 74 1.90 -27.77 -15.98
C PRO A 74 0.58 -27.29 -15.36
N GLY A 75 -0.09 -26.37 -16.04
CA GLY A 75 -1.43 -25.88 -15.67
C GLY A 75 -1.46 -24.68 -14.72
N ALA A 76 -0.30 -24.24 -14.21
CA ALA A 76 -0.18 -23.00 -13.46
C ALA A 76 0.27 -21.85 -14.38
N PRO A 77 -0.20 -20.61 -14.16
CA PRO A 77 0.38 -19.44 -14.83
C PRO A 77 1.88 -19.34 -14.54
N ASP A 78 2.67 -18.93 -15.52
CA ASP A 78 4.12 -18.81 -15.45
C ASP A 78 4.58 -17.35 -15.25
N GLN A 79 3.72 -16.46 -14.75
CA GLN A 79 4.10 -15.10 -14.35
C GLN A 79 4.51 -15.06 -12.87
N ALA A 80 5.66 -14.46 -12.54
CA ALA A 80 6.22 -14.49 -11.19
C ALA A 80 5.30 -13.87 -10.12
N VAL A 81 4.67 -12.73 -10.41
CA VAL A 81 3.66 -12.13 -9.52
C VAL A 81 2.39 -11.91 -10.31
N LEU A 82 1.30 -12.55 -9.89
CA LEU A 82 0.01 -12.50 -10.59
C LEU A 82 -1.14 -12.57 -9.59
N VAL A 83 -2.03 -11.58 -9.65
CA VAL A 83 -3.34 -11.58 -8.99
C VAL A 83 -4.34 -12.21 -9.95
N ASP A 84 -4.45 -13.54 -9.92
CA ASP A 84 -5.36 -14.30 -10.78
C ASP A 84 -6.79 -14.27 -10.20
N ILE A 85 -7.56 -13.26 -10.61
CA ILE A 85 -8.96 -13.12 -10.19
C ILE A 85 -9.82 -14.30 -10.69
N PRO A 86 -9.76 -14.73 -11.96
CA PRO A 86 -10.53 -15.88 -12.44
C PRO A 86 -10.22 -17.19 -11.70
N GLY A 87 -8.93 -17.49 -11.49
CA GLY A 87 -8.48 -18.66 -10.75
C GLY A 87 -8.62 -18.52 -9.23
N ARG A 88 -8.96 -17.33 -8.74
CA ARG A 88 -9.06 -16.96 -7.32
C ARG A 88 -7.76 -17.29 -6.57
N ARG A 89 -6.62 -16.90 -7.13
CA ARG A 89 -5.29 -17.15 -6.56
C ARG A 89 -4.42 -15.91 -6.64
N PHE A 90 -3.54 -15.77 -5.68
CA PHE A 90 -2.46 -14.80 -5.76
C PHE A 90 -1.12 -15.54 -5.81
N TYR A 91 -0.39 -15.35 -6.89
CA TYR A 91 0.92 -15.94 -7.09
C TYR A 91 2.01 -14.94 -6.75
N PHE A 92 2.98 -15.37 -5.94
CA PHE A 92 4.19 -14.64 -5.61
C PHE A 92 5.39 -15.58 -5.64
N PHE A 93 6.08 -15.64 -6.79
CA PHE A 93 7.09 -16.65 -7.10
C PHE A 93 6.51 -18.05 -6.85
N PHE A 94 7.13 -18.88 -6.02
CA PHE A 94 6.60 -20.22 -5.68
C PHE A 94 5.42 -20.20 -4.70
N ILE A 95 5.12 -19.07 -4.08
CA ILE A 95 4.07 -18.97 -3.07
C ILE A 95 2.74 -18.76 -3.77
N GLU A 96 1.82 -19.68 -3.56
CA GLU A 96 0.44 -19.61 -4.05
C GLU A 96 -0.48 -19.33 -2.87
N ILE A 97 -1.02 -18.12 -2.81
CA ILE A 97 -1.93 -17.69 -1.74
C ILE A 97 -3.36 -17.91 -2.20
N TRP A 98 -4.07 -18.78 -1.48
CA TRP A 98 -5.48 -19.06 -1.72
C TRP A 98 -6.38 -18.02 -1.02
N PRO A 99 -7.66 -17.87 -1.40
CA PRO A 99 -8.55 -16.89 -0.78
C PRO A 99 -8.75 -17.09 0.72
N GLN A 100 -8.70 -18.34 1.20
CA GLN A 100 -8.73 -18.67 2.62
C GLN A 100 -7.47 -18.19 3.36
N GLU A 101 -6.38 -17.98 2.62
CA GLU A 101 -5.08 -17.54 3.10
C GLU A 101 -4.88 -16.03 2.93
N PHE A 102 -5.97 -15.28 2.73
CA PHE A 102 -5.95 -13.83 2.62
C PHE A 102 -5.34 -13.13 3.85
N TYR A 103 -5.26 -13.82 4.99
CA TYR A 103 -4.55 -13.35 6.17
C TYR A 103 -3.06 -13.04 5.90
N TYR A 104 -2.41 -13.66 4.91
CA TYR A 104 -1.05 -13.27 4.51
C TYR A 104 -1.01 -11.87 3.91
N ILE A 105 -1.95 -11.54 3.04
CA ILE A 105 -2.05 -10.21 2.42
C ILE A 105 -2.37 -9.17 3.49
N ALA A 106 -3.36 -9.46 4.34
CA ALA A 106 -3.70 -8.59 5.47
C ALA A 106 -2.49 -8.36 6.40
N GLY A 107 -1.76 -9.43 6.74
CA GLY A 107 -0.53 -9.34 7.53
C GLY A 107 0.55 -8.47 6.88
N LEU A 108 0.79 -8.63 5.57
CA LEU A 108 1.73 -7.77 4.81
C LEU A 108 1.31 -6.30 4.84
N LEU A 109 0.01 -6.01 4.70
CA LEU A 109 -0.51 -4.63 4.78
C LEU A 109 -0.34 -4.02 6.17
N ILE A 110 -0.59 -4.80 7.23
CA ILE A 110 -0.33 -4.37 8.62
C ILE A 110 1.17 -4.11 8.83
N MET A 111 2.03 -5.01 8.35
CA MET A 111 3.48 -4.84 8.41
C MET A 111 3.94 -3.61 7.63
N ALA A 112 3.36 -3.32 6.46
CA ALA A 112 3.68 -2.11 5.69
C ALA A 112 3.27 -0.84 6.46
N GLY A 113 2.09 -0.84 7.08
CA GLY A 113 1.63 0.27 7.94
C GLY A 113 2.51 0.50 9.16
N LEU A 114 2.83 -0.56 9.91
CA LEU A 114 3.74 -0.51 11.07
C LEU A 114 5.16 -0.15 10.65
N GLY A 115 5.63 -0.65 9.52
CA GLY A 115 6.93 -0.30 8.95
C GLY A 115 6.99 1.19 8.59
N LEU A 116 5.93 1.74 8.02
CA LEU A 116 5.82 3.18 7.78
C LEU A 116 5.84 3.97 9.09
N PHE A 117 5.16 3.51 10.15
CA PHE A 117 5.18 4.16 11.47
C PHE A 117 6.57 4.12 12.10
N LEU A 118 7.23 2.95 12.03
CA LEU A 118 8.61 2.77 12.50
C LEU A 118 9.56 3.73 11.77
N VAL A 119 9.57 3.71 10.43
CA VAL A 119 10.41 4.63 9.63
C VAL A 119 10.08 6.09 9.96
N THR A 120 8.80 6.43 10.12
CA THR A 120 8.40 7.81 10.42
C THR A 120 8.89 8.27 11.80
N SER A 121 8.78 7.41 12.81
CA SER A 121 9.27 7.72 14.15
C SER A 121 10.80 7.88 14.22
N VAL A 122 11.54 7.24 13.30
CA VAL A 122 13.01 7.30 13.27
C VAL A 122 13.54 8.43 12.38
N VAL A 123 13.09 8.52 11.14
CA VAL A 123 13.65 9.42 10.10
C VAL A 123 12.58 10.34 9.49
N GLY A 124 11.57 10.69 10.28
CA GLY A 124 10.53 11.63 9.89
C GLY A 124 9.86 11.23 8.58
N ARG A 125 9.72 12.15 7.63
CA ARG A 125 8.95 11.87 6.41
C ARG A 125 9.77 11.30 5.25
N ALA A 126 10.84 10.55 5.54
CA ALA A 126 11.69 9.95 4.50
C ALA A 126 10.89 9.13 3.47
N TRP A 127 9.83 8.40 3.86
CA TRP A 127 8.94 7.73 2.91
C TRP A 127 8.41 8.68 1.82
N CYS A 128 7.87 9.83 2.23
CA CYS A 128 7.39 10.86 1.30
C CYS A 128 8.52 11.42 0.43
N GLY A 129 9.74 11.55 0.98
CA GLY A 129 10.90 12.09 0.29
C GLY A 129 11.48 11.20 -0.80
N TYR A 130 11.44 9.87 -0.59
CA TYR A 130 12.19 8.92 -1.40
C TYR A 130 11.33 7.92 -2.18
N ALA A 131 10.29 7.35 -1.58
CA ALA A 131 9.62 6.15 -2.13
C ALA A 131 8.11 6.31 -2.39
N CYS A 132 7.46 7.35 -1.82
CA CYS A 132 6.05 7.60 -2.08
C CYS A 132 5.79 7.76 -3.59
N PRO A 133 4.75 7.10 -4.14
CA PRO A 133 4.39 7.19 -5.55
C PRO A 133 4.41 8.63 -6.08
N GLN A 134 3.63 9.52 -5.48
CA GLN A 134 3.53 10.91 -5.92
C GLN A 134 4.92 11.56 -6.12
N THR A 135 5.85 11.33 -5.19
CA THR A 135 7.20 11.88 -5.27
C THR A 135 8.05 11.23 -6.35
N VAL A 136 7.97 9.91 -6.51
CA VAL A 136 8.73 9.15 -7.52
C VAL A 136 8.35 9.63 -8.93
N TRP A 137 7.05 9.66 -9.24
CA TRP A 137 6.55 10.12 -10.54
C TRP A 137 6.79 11.62 -10.78
N THR A 138 6.59 12.48 -9.78
CA THR A 138 6.90 13.92 -9.91
C THR A 138 8.39 14.17 -10.14
N ASP A 139 9.30 13.46 -9.46
CA ASP A 139 10.74 13.63 -9.67
C ASP A 139 11.18 13.15 -11.08
N LEU A 140 10.58 12.05 -11.57
CA LEU A 140 10.76 11.58 -12.94
C LEU A 140 10.28 12.62 -13.96
N PHE A 141 9.10 13.20 -13.77
CA PHE A 141 8.57 14.25 -14.66
C PHE A 141 9.39 15.54 -14.63
N ILE A 142 9.92 15.94 -13.47
CA ILE A 142 10.85 17.07 -13.35
C ILE A 142 12.19 16.75 -14.04
N TRP A 143 12.63 15.49 -14.06
CA TRP A 143 13.77 15.08 -14.85
C TRP A 143 13.51 15.19 -16.35
N VAL A 144 12.37 14.71 -16.84
CA VAL A 144 11.96 14.89 -18.25
C VAL A 144 11.89 16.37 -18.62
N GLU A 145 11.32 17.21 -17.76
CA GLU A 145 11.31 18.66 -17.96
C GLU A 145 12.69 19.26 -18.15
N ARG A 146 13.64 18.83 -17.32
CA ARG A 146 15.02 19.32 -17.42
C ARG A 146 15.69 18.84 -18.70
N LEU A 147 15.40 17.62 -19.14
CA LEU A 147 15.92 17.06 -20.38
C LEU A 147 15.41 17.83 -21.61
N VAL A 148 14.12 18.17 -21.65
CA VAL A 148 13.46 18.79 -22.82
C VAL A 148 13.54 20.32 -22.81
N GLU A 149 13.28 20.95 -21.66
CA GLU A 149 13.16 22.41 -21.53
C GLU A 149 14.42 23.06 -20.94
N GLY A 150 15.34 22.27 -20.39
CA GLY A 150 16.61 22.72 -19.83
C GLY A 150 16.58 23.03 -18.34
N ASP A 151 17.64 23.67 -17.85
CA ASP A 151 17.79 24.03 -16.45
C ASP A 151 16.74 25.03 -15.95
N ARG A 152 16.71 25.25 -14.64
CA ARG A 152 15.74 26.14 -13.96
C ARG A 152 15.56 27.49 -14.68
N GLY A 153 16.66 28.17 -15.02
CA GLY A 153 16.62 29.48 -15.68
C GLY A 153 15.96 29.41 -17.07
N ALA A 154 16.30 28.38 -17.85
CA ALA A 154 15.71 28.15 -19.17
C ALA A 154 14.21 27.89 -19.08
N ARG A 155 13.75 27.09 -18.10
CA ARG A 155 12.33 26.82 -17.88
C ARG A 155 11.53 28.06 -17.46
N ILE A 156 12.09 28.88 -16.58
CA ILE A 156 11.46 30.15 -16.16
C ILE A 156 11.36 31.11 -17.36
N ARG A 157 12.43 31.22 -18.16
CA ARG A 157 12.43 32.06 -19.36
C ARG A 157 11.41 31.56 -20.38
N LEU A 158 11.39 30.25 -20.63
CA LEU A 158 10.43 29.60 -21.54
C LEU A 158 8.98 29.80 -21.10
N ASP A 159 8.69 29.81 -19.79
CA ASP A 159 7.34 30.11 -19.30
C ASP A 159 6.92 31.57 -19.59
N LYS A 160 7.85 32.53 -19.53
CA LYS A 160 7.59 33.96 -19.79
C LYS A 160 7.57 34.35 -21.27
N GLU A 161 8.26 33.60 -22.13
CA GLU A 161 8.29 33.86 -23.58
C GLU A 161 6.89 33.70 -24.21
N PRO A 162 6.53 34.47 -25.25
CA PRO A 162 5.30 34.25 -26.02
C PRO A 162 5.33 32.87 -26.72
N MET A 163 4.16 32.38 -27.15
CA MET A 163 4.08 31.06 -27.79
C MET A 163 4.77 31.09 -29.17
N SER A 164 5.99 30.58 -29.24
CA SER A 164 6.75 30.37 -30.48
C SER A 164 6.70 28.89 -30.91
N GLY A 165 7.00 28.60 -32.18
CA GLY A 165 7.09 27.22 -32.68
C GLY A 165 8.05 26.36 -31.85
N ALA A 166 9.23 26.89 -31.51
CA ALA A 166 10.19 26.21 -30.65
C ALA A 166 9.65 25.93 -29.23
N LYS A 167 8.90 26.87 -28.64
CA LYS A 167 8.24 26.66 -27.34
C LYS A 167 7.15 25.60 -27.45
N ALA A 168 6.32 25.64 -28.48
CA ALA A 168 5.27 24.65 -28.72
C ALA A 168 5.87 23.24 -28.87
N THR A 169 6.94 23.07 -29.66
CA THR A 169 7.61 21.78 -29.83
C THR A 169 8.17 21.26 -28.52
N LYS A 170 8.84 22.08 -27.71
CA LYS A 170 9.36 21.66 -26.39
C LYS A 170 8.25 21.25 -25.43
N ARG A 171 7.15 22.02 -25.39
CA ARG A 171 6.00 21.72 -24.52
C ARG A 171 5.30 20.43 -24.95
N LEU A 172 5.07 20.27 -26.26
CA LEU A 172 4.47 19.07 -26.83
C LEU A 172 5.34 17.84 -26.57
N ALA A 173 6.65 17.91 -26.86
CA ALA A 173 7.57 16.81 -26.61
C ALA A 173 7.56 16.38 -25.13
N LYS A 174 7.58 17.34 -24.20
CA LYS A 174 7.44 17.04 -22.77
C LYS A 174 6.12 16.34 -22.45
N TYR A 175 4.98 16.88 -22.91
CA TYR A 175 3.67 16.30 -22.61
C TYR A 175 3.49 14.92 -23.22
N VAL A 176 4.01 14.69 -24.42
CA VAL A 176 4.05 13.36 -25.05
C VAL A 176 4.86 12.39 -24.19
N ILE A 177 6.08 12.75 -23.76
CA ILE A 177 6.90 11.87 -22.91
C ILE A 177 6.22 11.60 -21.56
N TRP A 178 5.62 12.62 -20.93
CA TRP A 178 4.84 12.44 -19.70
C TRP A 178 3.65 11.52 -19.90
N LEU A 179 2.92 11.67 -21.01
CA LEU A 179 1.78 10.84 -21.34
C LEU A 179 2.20 9.39 -21.56
N LEU A 180 3.32 9.15 -22.26
CA LEU A 180 3.87 7.81 -22.46
C LEU A 180 4.27 7.15 -21.14
N ILE A 181 4.92 7.89 -20.23
CA ILE A 181 5.26 7.38 -18.89
C ILE A 181 3.99 7.10 -18.07
N ALA A 182 2.99 7.99 -18.12
CA ALA A 182 1.73 7.82 -17.41
C ALA A 182 0.93 6.62 -17.95
N MET A 183 0.92 6.44 -19.27
CA MET A 183 0.32 5.29 -19.95
C MET A 183 1.04 3.99 -19.60
N GLY A 184 2.37 3.99 -19.61
CA GLY A 184 3.16 2.88 -19.10
C GLY A 184 2.81 2.57 -17.65
N THR A 185 2.60 3.60 -16.81
CA THR A 185 2.22 3.42 -15.40
C THR A 185 0.88 2.69 -15.26
N GLY A 186 -0.15 3.12 -15.99
CA GLY A 186 -1.44 2.44 -16.00
C GLY A 186 -1.35 1.02 -16.58
N GLY A 187 -0.60 0.85 -17.67
CA GLY A 187 -0.37 -0.46 -18.32
C GLY A 187 0.33 -1.45 -17.39
N ALA A 188 1.38 -1.02 -16.68
CA ALA A 188 2.10 -1.87 -15.75
C ALA A 188 1.22 -2.39 -14.61
N TRP A 189 0.26 -1.60 -14.11
CA TRP A 189 -0.65 -2.04 -13.06
C TRP A 189 -1.54 -3.20 -13.52
N VAL A 190 -2.15 -3.08 -14.70
CA VAL A 190 -3.05 -4.12 -15.22
C VAL A 190 -2.31 -5.43 -15.52
N PHE A 191 -1.01 -5.36 -15.84
CA PHE A 191 -0.18 -6.55 -16.00
C PHE A 191 0.04 -7.36 -14.71
N TYR A 192 -0.32 -6.84 -13.53
CA TYR A 192 -0.35 -7.67 -12.30
C TYR A 192 -1.61 -8.54 -12.19
N PHE A 193 -2.63 -8.35 -13.02
CA PHE A 193 -3.94 -9.01 -12.91
C PHE A 193 -4.25 -9.99 -14.05
N ALA A 194 -3.50 -9.91 -15.15
CA ALA A 194 -3.56 -10.86 -16.25
C ALA A 194 -2.16 -11.09 -16.82
N ASP A 195 -1.99 -12.16 -17.59
CA ASP A 195 -0.71 -12.49 -18.23
C ASP A 195 -0.19 -11.31 -19.07
N ALA A 196 0.99 -10.79 -18.70
CA ALA A 196 1.49 -9.53 -19.25
C ALA A 196 1.74 -9.55 -20.77
N PRO A 197 2.39 -10.59 -21.36
CA PRO A 197 2.57 -10.67 -22.81
C PRO A 197 1.24 -10.73 -23.57
N THR A 198 0.30 -11.57 -23.11
CA THR A 198 -1.00 -11.72 -23.76
C THR A 198 -1.82 -10.43 -23.65
N LEU A 199 -1.91 -9.84 -22.46
CA LEU A 199 -2.65 -8.60 -22.25
C LEU A 199 -2.06 -7.43 -23.05
N LEU A 200 -0.74 -7.37 -23.25
CA LEU A 200 -0.14 -6.34 -24.10
C LEU A 200 -0.64 -6.46 -25.56
N VAL A 201 -0.70 -7.67 -26.10
CA VAL A 201 -1.22 -7.91 -27.45
C VAL A 201 -2.69 -7.53 -27.53
N ASP A 202 -3.50 -7.93 -26.55
CA ASP A 202 -4.93 -7.61 -26.49
C ASP A 202 -5.18 -6.10 -26.41
N LEU A 203 -4.37 -5.39 -25.61
CA LEU A 203 -4.47 -3.93 -25.47
C LEU A 203 -4.19 -3.21 -26.80
N VAL A 204 -3.15 -3.64 -27.53
CA VAL A 204 -2.74 -3.02 -28.80
C VAL A 204 -3.69 -3.41 -29.95
N THR A 205 -4.26 -4.61 -29.92
CA THR A 205 -5.19 -5.10 -30.95
C THR A 205 -6.65 -4.65 -30.75
N GLY A 206 -6.97 -4.00 -29.62
CA GLY A 206 -8.33 -3.56 -29.33
C GLY A 206 -9.23 -4.64 -28.71
N GLN A 207 -8.65 -5.77 -28.28
CA GLN A 207 -9.38 -6.96 -27.82
C GLN A 207 -9.40 -7.12 -26.30
N ALA A 208 -8.67 -6.28 -25.56
CA ALA A 208 -8.66 -6.35 -24.09
C ALA A 208 -10.03 -6.02 -23.48
N ALA A 209 -10.25 -6.53 -22.27
CA ALA A 209 -11.47 -6.25 -21.54
C ALA A 209 -11.62 -4.75 -21.20
N THR A 210 -12.87 -4.28 -21.12
CA THR A 210 -13.18 -2.85 -20.92
C THR A 210 -12.63 -2.30 -19.60
N ASP A 211 -12.61 -3.13 -18.56
CA ASP A 211 -12.04 -2.82 -17.26
C ASP A 211 -10.52 -2.58 -17.30
N ALA A 212 -9.79 -3.32 -18.14
CA ALA A 212 -8.37 -3.09 -18.39
C ALA A 212 -8.14 -1.71 -19.02
N TYR A 213 -8.89 -1.36 -20.08
CA TYR A 213 -8.79 -0.03 -20.70
C TYR A 213 -9.19 1.10 -19.73
N ALA A 214 -10.27 0.93 -18.98
CA ALA A 214 -10.72 1.91 -18.00
C ALA A 214 -9.65 2.14 -16.91
N THR A 215 -9.04 1.06 -16.40
CA THR A 215 -7.99 1.14 -15.39
C THR A 215 -6.74 1.82 -15.92
N VAL A 216 -6.28 1.46 -17.13
CA VAL A 216 -5.16 2.14 -17.79
C VAL A 216 -5.48 3.62 -17.96
N GLY A 217 -6.66 3.98 -18.46
CA GLY A 217 -7.09 5.36 -18.66
C GLY A 217 -7.10 6.18 -17.38
N VAL A 218 -7.71 5.67 -16.30
CA VAL A 218 -7.78 6.35 -15.00
C VAL A 218 -6.40 6.53 -14.38
N LEU A 219 -5.57 5.49 -14.38
CA LEU A 219 -4.21 5.57 -13.83
C LEU A 219 -3.30 6.47 -14.66
N THR A 220 -3.47 6.48 -15.98
CA THR A 220 -2.78 7.41 -16.88
C THR A 220 -3.19 8.85 -16.57
N PHE A 221 -4.49 9.12 -16.50
CA PHE A 221 -5.02 10.45 -16.23
C PHE A 221 -4.55 10.98 -14.87
N THR A 222 -4.66 10.16 -13.83
CA THR A 222 -4.24 10.54 -12.48
C THR A 222 -2.73 10.74 -12.40
N THR A 223 -1.91 9.83 -12.95
CA THR A 223 -0.44 10.00 -12.96
C THR A 223 -0.02 11.25 -13.71
N PHE A 224 -0.59 11.48 -14.90
CA PHE A 224 -0.30 12.64 -15.74
C PHE A 224 -0.69 13.95 -15.05
N THR A 225 -1.89 14.00 -14.47
CA THR A 225 -2.44 15.22 -13.85
C THR A 225 -1.80 15.51 -12.49
N LEU A 226 -1.81 14.51 -11.59
CA LEU A 226 -1.32 14.65 -10.22
C LEU A 226 0.20 14.82 -10.19
N GLY A 227 0.94 13.97 -10.92
CA GLY A 227 2.39 14.00 -10.95
C GLY A 227 2.94 15.16 -11.80
N GLY A 228 2.30 15.45 -12.94
CA GLY A 228 2.77 16.43 -13.92
C GLY A 228 2.43 17.86 -13.58
N PHE A 229 1.16 18.11 -13.22
CA PHE A 229 0.65 19.45 -12.98
C PHE A 229 0.54 19.76 -11.49
N MET A 230 -0.18 18.96 -10.70
CA MET A 230 -0.50 19.31 -9.30
C MET A 230 0.72 19.24 -8.36
N ARG A 231 1.58 18.22 -8.51
CA ARG A 231 2.88 18.08 -7.81
C ARG A 231 2.77 18.30 -6.29
N GLU A 232 3.34 19.40 -5.80
CA GLU A 232 3.37 19.76 -4.38
C GLU A 232 1.97 20.02 -3.81
N GLN A 233 1.02 20.44 -4.64
CA GLN A 233 -0.37 20.68 -4.23
C GLN A 233 -1.02 19.38 -3.70
N VAL A 234 -0.67 18.24 -4.29
CA VAL A 234 -1.15 16.93 -3.81
C VAL A 234 -0.62 16.68 -2.40
N CYS A 235 0.66 16.95 -2.17
CA CYS A 235 1.27 16.75 -0.86
C CYS A 235 0.71 17.74 0.18
N THR A 236 0.54 19.01 -0.16
CA THR A 236 0.11 20.05 0.77
C THR A 236 -1.39 19.97 1.11
N TYR A 237 -2.25 19.70 0.12
CA TYR A 237 -3.70 19.88 0.28
C TYR A 237 -4.50 18.56 0.22
N MET A 238 -4.10 17.60 -0.62
CA MET A 238 -4.89 16.36 -0.81
C MET A 238 -4.43 15.22 0.10
N CYS A 239 -3.12 15.10 0.31
CA CYS A 239 -2.53 13.99 1.02
C CYS A 239 -2.75 14.16 2.54
N PRO A 240 -3.36 13.19 3.23
CA PRO A 240 -3.51 13.26 4.68
C PRO A 240 -2.18 12.93 5.41
N TRP A 241 -1.26 12.26 4.72
CA TRP A 241 -0.04 11.72 5.32
C TRP A 241 0.89 12.75 5.99
N PRO A 242 1.12 13.96 5.45
CA PRO A 242 1.99 14.93 6.12
C PRO A 242 1.51 15.28 7.52
N ARG A 243 0.18 15.31 7.75
CA ARG A 243 -0.41 15.59 9.07
C ARG A 243 -0.31 14.37 10.00
N ILE A 244 -0.64 13.18 9.48
CA ILE A 244 -0.54 11.94 10.26
C ILE A 244 0.92 11.66 10.66
N GLN A 245 1.86 11.81 9.74
CA GLN A 245 3.29 11.64 10.02
C GLN A 245 3.84 12.71 10.95
N ALA A 246 3.36 13.95 10.89
CA ALA A 246 3.73 14.98 11.86
C ALA A 246 3.37 14.58 13.30
N ALA A 247 2.20 13.98 13.51
CA ALA A 247 1.77 13.49 14.82
C ALA A 247 2.55 12.25 15.31
N MET A 248 3.19 11.50 14.40
CA MET A 248 3.96 10.30 14.75
C MET A 248 5.42 10.59 15.10
N MET A 249 5.96 11.72 14.67
CA MET A 249 7.30 12.16 15.04
C MET A 249 7.36 12.55 16.52
N ASP A 250 8.54 12.45 17.11
CA ASP A 250 8.85 13.00 18.42
C ASP A 250 10.13 13.85 18.34
N GLU A 251 10.53 14.48 19.45
CA GLU A 251 11.67 15.41 19.51
C GLU A 251 13.01 14.77 19.12
N GLU A 252 13.11 13.43 19.16
CA GLU A 252 14.30 12.67 18.81
C GLU A 252 14.23 12.13 17.37
N SER A 253 13.10 12.25 16.68
CA SER A 253 12.96 11.86 15.27
C SER A 253 13.88 12.70 14.38
N LEU A 254 14.63 12.05 13.49
CA LEU A 254 15.49 12.73 12.55
C LEU A 254 14.66 13.36 11.43
N THR A 255 14.81 14.65 11.25
CA THR A 255 14.20 15.44 10.18
C THR A 255 15.26 16.28 9.49
N VAL A 256 14.99 16.74 8.27
CA VAL A 256 15.93 17.66 7.62
C VAL A 256 15.78 19.01 8.29
N THR A 257 16.86 19.50 8.91
CA THR A 257 16.84 20.68 9.78
C THR A 257 17.99 21.62 9.44
N TYR A 258 17.71 22.93 9.41
CA TYR A 258 18.72 23.97 9.34
C TYR A 258 19.25 24.27 10.75
N ARG A 259 20.58 24.21 10.92
CA ARG A 259 21.26 24.46 12.20
C ARG A 259 21.32 25.95 12.50
N THR A 260 20.29 26.45 13.17
CA THR A 260 20.17 27.86 13.56
C THR A 260 21.31 28.34 14.47
N ASP A 261 21.80 27.47 15.35
CA ASP A 261 22.94 27.68 16.25
C ASP A 261 24.25 27.97 15.51
N ARG A 262 24.39 27.49 14.27
CA ARG A 262 25.59 27.66 13.43
C ARG A 262 25.38 28.65 12.29
N GLY A 263 24.16 28.71 11.78
CA GLY A 263 23.81 29.48 10.59
C GLY A 263 23.48 30.94 10.86
N GLU A 264 23.07 31.29 12.07
CA GLU A 264 22.62 32.64 12.42
C GLU A 264 23.63 33.38 13.33
N PRO A 265 23.74 34.72 13.21
CA PRO A 265 23.06 35.59 12.26
C PRO A 265 23.62 35.43 10.83
N ARG A 266 22.74 35.13 9.88
CA ARG A 266 23.12 34.97 8.47
C ARG A 266 23.38 36.32 7.81
N LYS A 267 24.38 36.37 6.93
CA LYS A 267 24.74 37.57 6.15
C LYS A 267 25.05 37.19 4.70
N PRO A 268 24.99 38.10 3.71
CA PRO A 268 25.45 37.81 2.35
C PRO A 268 26.92 37.36 2.31
N PHE A 269 27.32 36.62 1.26
CA PHE A 269 28.71 36.20 1.09
C PHE A 269 29.63 37.38 0.82
N GLU A 270 30.76 37.43 1.54
CA GLU A 270 31.84 38.40 1.34
C GLU A 270 33.18 37.63 1.33
N LYS A 271 34.06 37.95 0.37
CA LYS A 271 35.29 37.17 0.12
C LYS A 271 36.25 37.17 1.32
N ASN A 272 36.30 38.28 2.07
CA ASN A 272 37.13 38.48 3.25
C ASN A 272 36.26 38.66 4.51
N ALA A 273 35.15 37.92 4.59
CA ALA A 273 34.28 37.97 5.75
C ALA A 273 35.01 37.53 7.02
N ASP A 274 34.82 38.28 8.11
CA ASP A 274 35.08 37.78 9.45
C ASP A 274 33.99 36.75 9.81
N TRP A 275 34.41 35.53 10.17
CA TRP A 275 33.53 34.41 10.51
C TRP A 275 33.27 34.27 12.01
N ASP A 276 33.91 35.08 12.84
CA ASP A 276 33.68 35.08 14.30
C ASP A 276 32.41 35.89 14.66
N THR A 277 32.00 36.81 13.80
CA THR A 277 30.87 37.74 14.03
C THR A 277 29.62 37.45 13.17
N ARG A 278 29.54 36.25 12.59
CA ARG A 278 28.43 35.82 11.73
C ARG A 278 28.26 34.30 11.72
N GLY A 279 27.07 33.84 11.36
CA GLY A 279 26.83 32.43 11.09
C GLY A 279 27.38 31.97 9.73
N ASP A 280 27.47 30.65 9.57
CA ASP A 280 27.92 29.98 8.34
C ASP A 280 26.99 30.23 7.14
N CYS A 281 25.71 30.60 7.38
CA CYS A 281 24.75 30.81 6.32
C CYS A 281 25.01 32.11 5.57
N ILE A 282 25.23 31.99 4.26
CA ILE A 282 25.52 33.13 3.39
C ILE A 282 24.29 33.73 2.65
N ASP A 283 23.08 33.37 3.08
CA ASP A 283 21.80 33.76 2.44
C ASP A 283 21.71 33.52 0.91
N CYS A 284 22.41 32.50 0.39
CA CYS A 284 22.45 32.23 -1.05
C CYS A 284 21.13 31.66 -1.63
N LYS A 285 20.19 31.23 -0.77
CA LYS A 285 18.90 30.59 -1.12
C LYS A 285 19.01 29.34 -2.00
N ALA A 286 20.18 28.68 -2.02
CA ALA A 286 20.38 27.43 -2.76
C ALA A 286 19.45 26.31 -2.27
N CYS A 287 19.20 26.24 -0.96
CA CYS A 287 18.26 25.31 -0.32
C CYS A 287 16.80 25.54 -0.76
N VAL A 288 16.39 26.79 -0.97
CA VAL A 288 15.03 27.15 -1.43
C VAL A 288 14.87 26.77 -2.91
N VAL A 289 15.88 27.09 -3.72
CA VAL A 289 15.84 26.90 -5.18
C VAL A 289 15.84 25.42 -5.59
N VAL A 290 16.39 24.54 -4.77
CA VAL A 290 16.41 23.09 -5.01
C VAL A 290 15.16 22.37 -4.44
N CYS A 291 14.41 23.04 -3.55
CA CYS A 291 13.29 22.43 -2.87
C CYS A 291 12.11 22.16 -3.83
N PRO A 292 11.66 20.90 -3.98
CA PRO A 292 10.50 20.59 -4.82
C PRO A 292 9.18 21.12 -4.26
N MET A 293 9.15 21.42 -2.95
CA MET A 293 7.98 21.96 -2.25
C MET A 293 8.00 23.49 -2.14
N GLY A 294 9.08 24.14 -2.59
CA GLY A 294 9.17 25.61 -2.63
C GLY A 294 9.26 26.29 -1.27
N ILE A 295 9.58 25.54 -0.22
CA ILE A 295 9.73 26.05 1.14
C ILE A 295 11.13 26.58 1.43
N ASP A 296 11.24 27.39 2.47
CA ASP A 296 12.51 27.85 3.05
C ASP A 296 12.78 27.12 4.36
N ILE A 297 13.67 26.13 4.30
CA ILE A 297 14.03 25.28 5.46
C ILE A 297 14.64 26.06 6.64
N ARG A 298 15.02 27.33 6.42
CA ARG A 298 15.55 28.21 7.47
C ARG A 298 14.46 28.77 8.38
N ASP A 299 13.19 28.69 7.97
CA ASP A 299 12.02 29.06 8.77
C ASP A 299 11.61 27.93 9.74
N GLY A 300 12.37 26.83 9.79
CA GLY A 300 12.14 25.69 10.66
C GLY A 300 11.35 24.56 10.00
N GLN A 301 10.72 23.72 10.82
CA GLN A 301 9.99 22.56 10.34
C GLN A 301 8.63 22.97 9.77
N GLN A 302 8.43 22.69 8.49
CA GLN A 302 7.20 23.03 7.76
C GLN A 302 6.46 21.76 7.33
N LEU A 303 5.12 21.79 7.36
CA LEU A 303 4.28 20.64 6.99
C LEU A 303 4.45 20.23 5.52
N GLU A 304 4.93 21.11 4.66
CA GLU A 304 5.21 20.82 3.27
C GLU A 304 6.52 20.04 3.08
N CYS A 305 7.46 20.07 4.04
CA CYS A 305 8.78 19.46 3.91
C CYS A 305 8.73 17.93 3.80
N ILE A 306 8.86 17.39 2.58
CA ILE A 306 8.88 15.93 2.36
C ILE A 306 10.16 15.22 2.82
N THR A 307 11.09 15.90 3.51
CA THR A 307 12.32 15.25 4.05
C THR A 307 13.13 14.54 2.95
N CYS A 308 13.26 15.17 1.78
CA CYS A 308 13.98 14.59 0.63
C CYS A 308 15.49 14.92 0.58
N ALA A 309 15.97 15.75 1.51
CA ALA A 309 17.37 16.15 1.70
C ALA A 309 18.08 16.80 0.50
N LEU A 310 17.37 17.20 -0.56
CA LEU A 310 18.01 17.91 -1.69
C LEU A 310 18.61 19.26 -1.27
N CYS A 311 18.06 19.88 -0.23
CA CYS A 311 18.62 21.10 0.37
C CYS A 311 19.94 20.86 1.12
N ILE A 312 20.18 19.65 1.66
CA ILE A 312 21.48 19.28 2.26
C ILE A 312 22.55 19.28 1.18
N ASP A 313 22.34 18.51 0.11
CA ASP A 313 23.27 18.44 -1.04
C ASP A 313 23.59 19.84 -1.61
N ALA A 314 22.55 20.68 -1.80
CA ALA A 314 22.74 22.02 -2.34
C ALA A 314 23.47 22.98 -1.38
N CYS A 315 23.31 22.80 -0.07
CA CYS A 315 23.98 23.62 0.93
C CYS A 315 25.44 23.19 1.09
N ASP A 316 25.70 21.88 1.13
CA ASP A 316 27.04 21.32 1.25
C ASP A 316 27.94 21.65 0.05
N ASP A 317 27.37 21.70 -1.16
CA ASP A 317 28.07 22.19 -2.35
C ASP A 317 28.50 23.66 -2.19
N VAL A 318 27.65 24.51 -1.60
CA VAL A 318 27.99 25.92 -1.33
C VAL A 318 29.02 26.02 -0.21
N MET A 319 28.83 25.33 0.91
CA MET A 319 29.76 25.32 2.05
C MET A 319 31.17 24.87 1.61
N GLY A 320 31.24 23.82 0.78
CA GLY A 320 32.51 23.34 0.21
C GLY A 320 33.21 24.40 -0.67
N LYS A 321 32.45 25.18 -1.45
CA LYS A 321 33.03 26.23 -2.32
C LYS A 321 33.57 27.42 -1.55
N ILE A 322 32.98 27.75 -0.40
CA ILE A 322 33.41 28.85 0.45
C ILE A 322 34.39 28.40 1.56
N GLY A 323 34.76 27.12 1.60
CA GLY A 323 35.70 26.58 2.58
C GLY A 323 35.15 26.46 4.01
N ARG A 324 33.83 26.37 4.18
CA ARG A 324 33.17 26.18 5.49
C ARG A 324 32.77 24.72 5.71
N PRO A 325 32.64 24.26 6.97
CA PRO A 325 32.22 22.90 7.26
C PRO A 325 30.84 22.57 6.66
N ARG A 326 30.67 21.33 6.18
CA ARG A 326 29.38 20.81 5.70
C ARG A 326 28.38 20.60 6.84
N GLY A 327 27.15 20.22 6.51
CA GLY A 327 26.09 19.90 7.48
C GLY A 327 25.47 21.13 8.15
N LEU A 328 25.39 22.26 7.44
CA LEU A 328 24.63 23.43 7.90
C LEU A 328 23.13 23.13 7.88
N ILE A 329 22.70 22.35 6.90
CA ILE A 329 21.42 21.66 6.87
C ILE A 329 21.78 20.18 6.93
N ASP A 330 21.16 19.44 7.84
CA ASP A 330 21.46 18.02 8.03
C ASP A 330 20.21 17.26 8.51
N TYR A 331 20.29 15.92 8.56
CA TYR A 331 19.34 15.13 9.33
C TYR A 331 19.62 15.31 10.82
N ASP A 332 18.69 15.94 11.51
CA ASP A 332 18.83 16.26 12.92
C ASP A 332 17.49 16.19 13.65
N SER A 333 17.54 16.24 14.98
CA SER A 333 16.36 16.20 15.82
C SER A 333 16.22 17.49 16.63
N ILE A 334 14.99 17.80 17.04
CA ILE A 334 14.70 18.97 17.89
C ILE A 334 15.49 18.86 19.20
N ALA A 335 15.52 17.67 19.79
CA ALA A 335 16.28 17.40 21.01
C ALA A 335 17.79 17.61 20.84
N ASN A 336 18.36 17.37 19.66
CA ASN A 336 19.77 17.65 19.40
C ASN A 336 20.05 19.14 19.21
N ASP A 337 19.12 19.89 18.61
CA ASP A 337 19.22 21.35 18.55
C ASP A 337 19.24 21.95 19.96
N GLU A 338 18.33 21.50 20.84
CA GLU A 338 18.29 21.90 22.25
C GLU A 338 19.56 21.51 23.00
N ARG A 339 20.09 20.30 22.78
CA ARG A 339 21.38 19.87 23.39
C ARG A 339 22.52 20.77 22.98
N ARG A 340 22.65 21.09 21.68
CA ARG A 340 23.72 21.98 21.20
C ARG A 340 23.60 23.37 21.79
N ARG A 341 22.40 23.94 21.82
CA ARG A 341 22.14 25.24 22.46
C ARG A 341 22.49 25.24 23.95
N ALA A 342 22.32 24.11 24.62
CA ALA A 342 22.72 23.92 26.02
C ALA A 342 24.19 23.51 26.22
N GLY A 343 25.02 23.50 25.17
CA GLY A 343 26.43 23.09 25.23
C GLY A 343 26.66 21.60 25.50
N LYS A 344 25.64 20.76 25.28
CA LYS A 344 25.69 19.30 25.48
C LYS A 344 25.99 18.59 24.17
N GLU A 345 26.62 17.42 24.27
CA GLU A 345 26.84 16.56 23.11
C GLU A 345 25.53 16.09 22.47
N THR A 346 25.48 16.11 21.14
CA THR A 346 24.38 15.53 20.37
C THR A 346 24.40 14.01 20.48
N LYS A 347 23.21 13.39 20.51
CA LYS A 347 23.08 11.93 20.64
C LYS A 347 22.02 11.42 19.68
N LEU A 348 22.39 10.44 18.86
CA LEU A 348 21.45 9.74 18.00
C LEU A 348 20.73 8.66 18.81
N ARG A 349 19.49 8.93 19.21
CA ARG A 349 18.66 7.98 19.98
C ARG A 349 17.69 7.23 19.08
N LEU A 350 18.21 6.27 18.31
CA LEU A 350 17.37 5.44 17.43
C LEU A 350 16.49 4.45 18.24
N PHE A 351 17.03 3.88 19.31
CA PHE A 351 16.36 2.93 20.19
C PHE A 351 15.64 3.67 21.33
N ARG A 352 14.32 3.84 21.18
CA ARG A 352 13.42 4.51 22.12
C ARG A 352 12.27 3.57 22.45
N PRO A 353 11.59 3.70 23.60
CA PRO A 353 10.44 2.85 23.93
C PRO A 353 9.41 2.78 22.80
N ARG A 354 9.11 3.91 22.15
CA ARG A 354 8.20 3.99 21.00
C ARG A 354 8.72 3.22 19.77
N THR A 355 9.98 3.41 19.38
CA THR A 355 10.55 2.74 18.20
C THR A 355 10.71 1.24 18.43
N LEU A 356 11.10 0.85 19.65
CA LEU A 356 11.18 -0.54 20.09
C LEU A 356 9.80 -1.21 20.08
N PHE A 357 8.75 -0.51 20.51
CA PHE A 357 7.39 -1.03 20.45
C PHE A 357 6.94 -1.30 19.01
N TYR A 358 7.12 -0.33 18.10
CA TYR A 358 6.78 -0.55 16.69
C TYR A 358 7.62 -1.64 16.04
N PHE A 359 8.92 -1.69 16.34
CA PHE A 359 9.81 -2.72 15.84
C PHE A 359 9.42 -4.12 16.37
N ALA A 360 9.12 -4.24 17.67
CA ALA A 360 8.71 -5.50 18.27
C ALA A 360 7.39 -6.00 17.68
N LEU A 361 6.39 -5.13 17.50
CA LEU A 361 5.13 -5.51 16.88
C LEU A 361 5.31 -5.91 15.41
N TRP A 362 6.11 -5.15 14.66
CA TRP A 362 6.45 -5.47 13.26
C TRP A 362 7.16 -6.82 13.14
N ALA A 363 8.16 -7.06 14.00
CA ALA A 363 8.92 -8.31 14.04
C ALA A 363 8.06 -9.49 14.48
N LEU A 364 7.20 -9.31 15.49
CA LEU A 364 6.27 -10.34 15.98
C LEU A 364 5.33 -10.81 14.87
N ILE A 365 4.72 -9.88 14.13
CA ILE A 365 3.83 -10.21 13.02
C ILE A 365 4.62 -10.88 11.89
N GLY A 366 5.79 -10.36 11.53
CA GLY A 366 6.64 -10.96 10.49
C GLY A 366 7.06 -12.39 10.83
N LEU A 367 7.51 -12.63 12.07
CA LEU A 367 7.86 -13.97 12.54
C LEU A 367 6.66 -14.90 12.59
N GLY A 368 5.50 -14.41 13.04
CA GLY A 368 4.25 -15.17 13.03
C GLY A 368 3.83 -15.58 11.61
N MET A 369 3.94 -14.68 10.64
CA MET A 369 3.64 -14.98 9.23
C MET A 369 4.62 -15.99 8.64
N VAL A 370 5.92 -15.86 8.93
CA VAL A 370 6.93 -16.84 8.51
C VAL A 370 6.64 -18.20 9.13
N TYR A 371 6.30 -18.25 10.41
CA TYR A 371 5.93 -19.49 11.09
C TYR A 371 4.72 -20.15 10.42
N VAL A 372 3.63 -19.42 10.21
CA VAL A 372 2.41 -19.94 9.55
C VAL A 372 2.71 -20.41 8.12
N LEU A 373 3.61 -19.74 7.41
CA LEU A 373 4.05 -20.15 6.06
C LEU A 373 4.85 -21.45 6.08
N LEU A 374 5.75 -21.62 7.05
CA LEU A 374 6.59 -22.82 7.19
C LEU A 374 5.80 -24.03 7.71
N THR A 375 4.77 -23.81 8.52
CA THR A 375 3.89 -24.88 9.05
C THR A 375 2.63 -25.08 8.20
N ARG A 376 2.59 -24.50 7.00
CA ARG A 376 1.42 -24.55 6.10
C ARG A 376 1.15 -26.00 5.69
N SER A 377 -0.11 -26.44 5.86
CA SER A 377 -0.56 -27.72 5.31
C SER A 377 -1.01 -27.58 3.86
N ASP A 378 -0.60 -28.55 3.03
CA ASP A 378 -1.01 -28.65 1.63
C ASP A 378 -2.34 -29.39 1.44
N LEU A 379 -2.84 -30.02 2.50
CA LEU A 379 -4.13 -30.68 2.54
C LEU A 379 -4.98 -30.05 3.64
N ASP A 380 -6.18 -29.62 3.28
CA ASP A 380 -7.18 -29.12 4.22
C ASP A 380 -8.51 -29.84 3.97
N ILE A 381 -9.16 -30.29 5.05
CA ILE A 381 -10.37 -31.10 5.01
C ILE A 381 -11.39 -30.50 5.96
N ASN A 382 -12.54 -30.13 5.41
CA ASN A 382 -13.65 -29.58 6.18
C ASN A 382 -14.89 -30.45 5.99
N VAL A 383 -15.47 -30.92 7.09
CA VAL A 383 -16.64 -31.80 7.08
C VAL A 383 -17.84 -31.04 7.63
N ILE A 384 -18.87 -30.90 6.81
CA ILE A 384 -20.09 -30.15 7.15
C ILE A 384 -21.24 -31.14 7.28
N HIS A 385 -21.87 -31.24 8.45
CA HIS A 385 -23.11 -31.99 8.62
C HIS A 385 -24.28 -31.21 7.99
N ASP A 386 -25.01 -31.86 7.08
CA ASP A 386 -26.24 -31.33 6.51
C ASP A 386 -27.25 -31.00 7.63
N ARG A 387 -27.79 -29.78 7.62
CA ARG A 387 -28.77 -29.32 8.63
C ARG A 387 -30.23 -29.46 8.18
N ASN A 388 -30.46 -29.78 6.91
CA ASN A 388 -31.81 -29.86 6.35
C ASN A 388 -31.86 -30.93 5.24
N PRO A 389 -32.41 -32.12 5.50
CA PRO A 389 -32.85 -32.64 6.81
C PRO A 389 -31.66 -33.03 7.71
N LEU A 390 -31.83 -33.00 9.03
CA LEU A 390 -30.82 -33.49 9.99
C LEU A 390 -30.65 -35.01 9.94
N TYR A 391 -31.74 -35.73 9.67
CA TYR A 391 -31.74 -37.17 9.45
C TYR A 391 -32.89 -37.58 8.53
N THR A 392 -32.78 -38.73 7.89
CA THR A 392 -33.84 -39.35 7.10
C THR A 392 -33.98 -40.80 7.51
N THR A 393 -35.19 -41.23 7.88
CA THR A 393 -35.51 -42.63 8.16
C THR A 393 -35.83 -43.33 6.84
N LEU A 394 -35.19 -44.47 6.60
CA LEU A 394 -35.38 -45.30 5.41
C LEU A 394 -36.50 -46.32 5.62
N SER A 395 -36.95 -46.95 4.53
CA SER A 395 -38.04 -47.94 4.53
C SER A 395 -37.72 -49.21 5.33
N ASP A 396 -36.44 -49.51 5.54
CA ASP A 396 -35.95 -50.62 6.37
C ASP A 396 -35.79 -50.24 7.85
N GLY A 397 -36.18 -49.02 8.24
CA GLY A 397 -36.04 -48.48 9.59
C GLY A 397 -34.65 -47.94 9.92
N SER A 398 -33.68 -48.01 9.00
CA SER A 398 -32.36 -47.42 9.20
C SER A 398 -32.39 -45.89 9.15
N ILE A 399 -31.46 -45.25 9.84
CA ILE A 399 -31.35 -43.79 9.91
C ILE A 399 -30.19 -43.35 9.03
N ARG A 400 -30.39 -42.30 8.23
CA ARG A 400 -29.37 -41.73 7.34
C ARG A 400 -29.11 -40.27 7.67
N ASN A 401 -27.83 -39.90 7.74
CA ASN A 401 -27.37 -38.51 7.87
C ASN A 401 -26.56 -38.13 6.63
N GLY A 402 -26.63 -36.85 6.24
CA GLY A 402 -25.86 -36.29 5.14
C GLY A 402 -24.66 -35.50 5.64
N TYR A 403 -23.49 -35.72 5.06
CA TYR A 403 -22.28 -34.95 5.34
C TYR A 403 -21.67 -34.50 4.02
N THR A 404 -21.18 -33.27 3.98
CA THR A 404 -20.45 -32.72 2.84
C THR A 404 -18.98 -32.57 3.23
N PHE A 405 -18.11 -33.36 2.60
CA PHE A 405 -16.67 -33.25 2.72
C PHE A 405 -16.16 -32.28 1.68
N LYS A 406 -15.53 -31.19 2.11
CA LYS A 406 -14.78 -30.28 1.26
C LYS A 406 -13.31 -30.59 1.46
N ILE A 407 -12.69 -31.18 0.44
CA ILE A 407 -11.28 -31.52 0.45
C ILE A 407 -10.55 -30.54 -0.45
N LEU A 408 -9.58 -29.84 0.11
CA LEU A 408 -8.73 -28.90 -0.59
C LEU A 408 -7.34 -29.50 -0.75
N ASN A 409 -7.00 -29.86 -1.98
CA ASN A 409 -5.65 -30.27 -2.35
C ASN A 409 -4.91 -29.05 -2.91
N LYS A 410 -3.95 -28.54 -2.13
CA LYS A 410 -3.04 -27.45 -2.55
C LYS A 410 -1.74 -27.98 -3.15
N ALA A 411 -1.57 -29.30 -3.21
CA ALA A 411 -0.44 -29.90 -3.90
C ALA A 411 -0.72 -29.99 -5.41
N ARG A 412 0.37 -29.96 -6.17
CA ARG A 412 0.36 -30.11 -7.64
C ARG A 412 0.21 -31.55 -8.11
N GLU A 413 0.14 -32.50 -7.18
CA GLU A 413 -0.06 -33.91 -7.45
C GLU A 413 -1.47 -34.34 -7.06
N GLN A 414 -2.02 -35.31 -7.78
CA GLN A 414 -3.31 -35.90 -7.48
C GLN A 414 -3.18 -36.70 -6.18
N ARG A 415 -4.08 -36.45 -5.22
CA ARG A 415 -4.08 -37.16 -3.94
C ARG A 415 -5.24 -38.13 -3.88
N THR A 416 -4.97 -39.33 -3.38
CA THR A 416 -5.99 -40.35 -3.11
C THR A 416 -6.10 -40.56 -1.61
N LEU A 417 -7.29 -40.36 -1.08
CA LEU A 417 -7.60 -40.39 0.35
C LEU A 417 -8.58 -41.51 0.64
N THR A 418 -8.33 -42.37 1.62
CA THR A 418 -9.34 -43.33 2.13
C THR A 418 -10.08 -42.71 3.30
N LEU A 419 -11.37 -43.00 3.41
CA LEU A 419 -12.21 -42.54 4.51
C LEU A 419 -12.66 -43.73 5.35
N HIS A 420 -12.36 -43.65 6.65
CA HIS A 420 -12.89 -44.57 7.64
C HIS A 420 -13.81 -43.80 8.60
N ALA A 421 -14.99 -44.34 8.87
CA ALA A 421 -15.89 -43.82 9.89
C ALA A 421 -15.91 -44.76 11.10
N SER A 422 -15.87 -44.19 12.30
CA SER A 422 -15.86 -44.92 13.58
C SER A 422 -16.79 -44.24 14.58
N GLY A 423 -17.31 -45.00 15.55
CA GLY A 423 -18.21 -44.48 16.60
C GLY A 423 -19.53 -45.23 16.72
N LEU A 424 -20.02 -45.84 15.62
CA LEU A 424 -21.23 -46.66 15.61
C LEU A 424 -20.97 -48.02 14.93
N PRO A 425 -21.48 -49.13 15.47
CA PRO A 425 -21.38 -50.44 14.81
C PRO A 425 -22.29 -50.50 13.58
N GLY A 426 -21.83 -51.16 12.51
CA GLY A 426 -22.63 -51.38 11.30
C GLY A 426 -22.86 -50.15 10.41
N ILE A 427 -22.01 -49.12 10.51
CA ILE A 427 -22.09 -47.94 9.63
C ILE A 427 -21.91 -48.36 8.17
N ALA A 428 -22.86 -47.97 7.33
CA ALA A 428 -22.74 -48.03 5.87
C ALA A 428 -22.47 -46.63 5.31
N LEU A 429 -21.40 -46.49 4.55
CA LEU A 429 -20.99 -45.26 3.89
C LEU A 429 -21.36 -45.29 2.42
N LYS A 430 -22.05 -44.25 1.92
CA LYS A 430 -22.33 -44.10 0.49
C LYS A 430 -21.93 -42.72 0.00
N VAL A 431 -21.03 -42.66 -0.97
CA VAL A 431 -20.62 -41.42 -1.64
C VAL A 431 -21.56 -41.13 -2.81
N VAL A 432 -22.07 -39.90 -2.89
CA VAL A 432 -22.97 -39.47 -3.97
C VAL A 432 -22.13 -38.90 -5.12
N GLY A 433 -22.36 -39.41 -6.34
CA GLY A 433 -21.72 -38.90 -7.57
C GLY A 433 -20.50 -39.67 -8.07
N SER A 434 -20.21 -40.85 -7.51
CA SER A 434 -19.21 -41.79 -8.02
C SER A 434 -19.89 -43.11 -8.36
N GLU A 435 -20.03 -43.41 -9.65
CA GLU A 435 -20.60 -44.68 -10.12
C GLU A 435 -19.66 -45.88 -9.84
N ASP A 436 -18.35 -45.61 -9.66
CA ASP A 436 -17.31 -46.63 -9.42
C ASP A 436 -17.06 -47.00 -7.94
N MET A 437 -17.81 -46.44 -6.99
CA MET A 437 -17.55 -46.60 -5.54
C MET A 437 -18.69 -47.32 -4.79
N GLY A 438 -19.27 -48.34 -5.42
CA GLY A 438 -20.27 -49.20 -4.81
C GLY A 438 -19.70 -50.03 -3.65
N ASP A 439 -20.33 -49.92 -2.48
CA ASP A 439 -20.28 -50.84 -1.33
C ASP A 439 -18.90 -51.27 -0.80
N SER A 440 -17.84 -50.50 -1.05
CA SER A 440 -16.56 -50.73 -0.36
C SER A 440 -16.64 -50.20 1.08
N PRO A 441 -16.19 -50.98 2.10
CA PRO A 441 -16.21 -50.53 3.49
C PRO A 441 -15.37 -49.26 3.72
N ASP A 442 -14.37 -49.02 2.84
CA ASP A 442 -13.47 -47.87 2.89
C ASP A 442 -13.50 -47.11 1.55
N PRO A 443 -14.44 -46.17 1.34
CA PRO A 443 -14.47 -45.37 0.13
C PRO A 443 -13.19 -44.54 0.00
N TYR A 444 -12.62 -44.51 -1.20
CA TYR A 444 -11.51 -43.63 -1.52
C TYR A 444 -12.03 -42.34 -2.19
N PHE A 445 -11.28 -41.26 -2.13
CA PHE A 445 -11.55 -39.99 -2.81
C PHE A 445 -10.32 -39.62 -3.58
N THR A 446 -10.49 -39.40 -4.89
CA THR A 446 -9.40 -38.92 -5.72
C THR A 446 -9.59 -37.43 -5.95
N VAL A 447 -8.69 -36.64 -5.37
CA VAL A 447 -8.73 -35.18 -5.45
C VAL A 447 -7.69 -34.70 -6.44
N LYS A 448 -8.15 -34.04 -7.50
CA LYS A 448 -7.28 -33.47 -8.53
C LYS A 448 -6.34 -32.43 -7.89
N PRO A 449 -5.14 -32.23 -8.47
CA PRO A 449 -4.26 -31.14 -8.08
C PRO A 449 -4.99 -29.81 -8.04
N ASP A 450 -4.57 -28.93 -7.13
CA ASP A 450 -4.98 -27.52 -7.14
C ASP A 450 -6.51 -27.34 -7.20
N ARG A 451 -7.27 -28.15 -6.45
CA ARG A 451 -8.73 -28.10 -6.50
C ARG A 451 -9.36 -28.34 -5.14
N LEU A 452 -10.40 -27.54 -4.89
CA LEU A 452 -11.39 -27.86 -3.87
C LEU A 452 -12.45 -28.77 -4.50
N GLN A 453 -12.57 -30.00 -4.02
CA GLN A 453 -13.64 -30.92 -4.40
C GLN A 453 -14.58 -31.16 -3.22
N SER A 454 -15.87 -31.15 -3.52
CA SER A 454 -16.92 -31.41 -2.55
C SER A 454 -17.51 -32.78 -2.82
N PHE A 455 -17.48 -33.66 -1.82
CA PHE A 455 -18.09 -34.98 -1.88
C PHE A 455 -19.22 -35.02 -0.86
N ARG A 456 -20.40 -35.47 -1.29
CA ARG A 456 -21.51 -35.71 -0.37
C ARG A 456 -21.49 -37.17 0.06
N LEU A 457 -21.40 -37.39 1.35
CA LEU A 457 -21.39 -38.69 2.00
C LEU A 457 -22.72 -38.89 2.72
N LEU A 458 -23.33 -40.03 2.51
CA LEU A 458 -24.50 -40.49 3.24
C LEU A 458 -24.03 -41.58 4.20
N VAL A 459 -24.21 -41.33 5.49
CA VAL A 459 -23.90 -42.30 6.55
C VAL A 459 -25.22 -42.92 6.97
N THR A 460 -25.33 -44.24 6.85
CA THR A 460 -26.53 -44.99 7.23
C THR A 460 -26.21 -45.92 8.40
N VAL A 461 -27.07 -45.93 9.42
CA VAL A 461 -26.93 -46.74 10.63
C VAL A 461 -28.16 -47.65 10.77
N PRO A 462 -27.97 -48.97 10.96
CA PRO A 462 -29.07 -49.92 11.15
C PRO A 462 -30.00 -49.56 12.33
N PRO A 463 -31.28 -49.98 12.27
CA PRO A 463 -32.24 -49.75 13.35
C PRO A 463 -31.78 -50.38 14.67
N GLY A 464 -32.08 -49.72 15.79
CA GLY A 464 -31.81 -50.23 17.15
C GLY A 464 -30.39 -50.02 17.68
N ILE A 465 -29.47 -49.45 16.88
CA ILE A 465 -28.09 -49.17 17.29
C ILE A 465 -27.95 -47.82 17.99
N LEU A 466 -28.72 -46.82 17.54
CA LEU A 466 -28.69 -45.48 18.12
C LEU A 466 -29.41 -45.46 19.48
N LYS A 467 -28.68 -45.18 20.56
CA LYS A 467 -29.20 -45.06 21.93
C LYS A 467 -29.42 -43.59 22.28
N GLY A 468 -30.39 -42.93 21.66
CA GLY A 468 -30.74 -41.51 21.88
C GLY A 468 -30.91 -40.70 20.59
N ASP A 469 -31.03 -39.38 20.72
CA ASP A 469 -31.23 -38.44 19.59
C ASP A 469 -29.91 -38.05 18.88
N ALA A 470 -28.77 -38.40 19.47
CA ALA A 470 -27.45 -38.19 18.91
C ALA A 470 -26.43 -39.26 19.33
N ALA A 471 -25.41 -39.47 18.48
CA ALA A 471 -24.22 -40.23 18.81
C ALA A 471 -22.97 -39.59 18.20
N ASP A 472 -21.83 -39.77 18.85
CA ASP A 472 -20.54 -39.29 18.33
C ASP A 472 -20.10 -40.12 17.13
N LEU A 473 -19.66 -39.43 16.09
CA LEU A 473 -19.16 -40.02 14.86
C LEU A 473 -17.80 -39.42 14.52
N ARG A 474 -16.78 -40.25 14.37
CA ARG A 474 -15.43 -39.81 14.01
C ARG A 474 -15.08 -40.29 12.61
N PHE A 475 -14.77 -39.34 11.74
CA PHE A 475 -14.21 -39.58 10.43
C PHE A 475 -12.69 -39.51 10.49
N VAL A 476 -12.02 -40.47 9.88
CA VAL A 476 -10.56 -40.49 9.72
C VAL A 476 -10.29 -40.61 8.22
N LEU A 477 -9.74 -39.54 7.63
CA LEU A 477 -9.21 -39.59 6.28
C LEU A 477 -7.72 -39.88 6.32
N LYS A 478 -7.28 -40.83 5.51
CA LYS A 478 -5.86 -41.18 5.38
C LYS A 478 -5.43 -41.04 3.92
N GLU A 479 -4.40 -40.26 3.67
CA GLU A 479 -3.78 -40.22 2.35
C GLU A 479 -2.96 -41.48 2.11
N ILE A 480 -3.18 -42.14 0.97
CA ILE A 480 -2.56 -43.42 0.65
C ILE A 480 -1.04 -43.28 0.47
N ASN A 481 -0.58 -42.22 -0.20
CA ASN A 481 0.81 -42.07 -0.59
C ASN A 481 1.70 -41.51 0.52
N THR A 482 1.24 -40.49 1.25
CA THR A 482 2.03 -39.81 2.28
C THR A 482 1.79 -40.38 3.69
N GLY A 483 0.70 -41.13 3.87
CA GLY A 483 0.26 -41.59 5.19
C GLY A 483 -0.31 -40.47 6.08
N GLN A 484 -0.47 -39.23 5.57
CA GLN A 484 -1.08 -38.15 6.34
C GLN A 484 -2.52 -38.51 6.74
N THR A 485 -2.82 -38.39 8.03
CA THR A 485 -4.16 -38.65 8.58
C THR A 485 -4.79 -37.35 9.08
N ALA A 486 -6.01 -37.09 8.67
CA ALA A 486 -6.86 -36.05 9.25
C ALA A 486 -8.05 -36.71 9.96
N SER A 487 -8.32 -36.33 11.20
CA SER A 487 -9.49 -36.83 11.93
C SER A 487 -10.46 -35.72 12.25
N TYR A 488 -11.75 -35.95 12.03
CA TYR A 488 -12.82 -35.01 12.26
C TYR A 488 -13.90 -35.65 13.14
N ASN A 489 -14.27 -34.97 14.23
CA ASN A 489 -15.36 -35.40 15.09
C ASN A 489 -16.65 -34.70 14.67
N SER A 490 -17.71 -35.47 14.53
CA SER A 490 -19.04 -35.03 14.14
C SER A 490 -20.08 -35.72 15.01
N LEU A 491 -21.34 -35.33 14.83
CA LEU A 491 -22.48 -35.95 15.48
C LEU A 491 -23.35 -36.63 14.43
N PHE A 492 -23.83 -37.82 14.73
CA PHE A 492 -24.90 -38.50 14.03
C PHE A 492 -26.21 -38.24 14.78
N ARG A 493 -27.25 -37.77 14.09
CA ARG A 493 -28.56 -37.43 14.65
C ARG A 493 -29.59 -38.48 14.27
N GLY A 494 -30.52 -38.75 15.18
CA GLY A 494 -31.67 -39.62 14.95
C GLY A 494 -32.96 -39.04 15.51
N PRO A 495 -34.09 -39.74 15.32
CA PRO A 495 -35.35 -39.40 15.95
C PRO A 495 -35.24 -39.51 17.48
N GLN A 496 -35.96 -38.64 18.19
CA GLN A 496 -36.09 -38.66 19.65
C GLN A 496 -36.85 -39.88 20.14
#